data_AF-A0ABD0J5B5-F1
#
_entry.id   AF-A0ABD0J5B5-F1
#
_cell.length_a   1.000
_cell.length_b   1.000
_cell.length_c   1.000
_cell.angle_alpha   90.00
_cell.angle_beta   90.00
_cell.angle_gamma   90.00
#
_symmetry.space_group_name_H-M   'P 1'
#
loop_
_entity.id
_entity.type
_entity.pdbx_description
1 polymer ?
#
loop_
_entity_poly.entity_id
_entity_poly.type
_entity_poly.pdbx_seq_one_letter_code
_entity_poly.pdbx_strand_id
1 'polypeptide(L)'
;MVNSCCVKDCYNIQKPGRENDRRYFQVPAVVCGKGEETFQLTSRRRREWLAQLKLKGLTFESTSRRFVCSDHFVSGVPAYLRDVNAPNWKPTLKLGHSDSVTPNSDRYERLRGRQSAGNDYSTSQFGESEEVLMQHDGGAESSCNAGSSLSAEEERMMRDELNRLTVENLELKEKLAQKEMTLESLKDSDDTVRYFTGLTNYLTLAALFKFVVNDIFHVTNAEHCLHSKL
;
A
#
# COMPACT_ATOMS: atom_id res chain seq x y z
N MET A 1 3.67 32.84 -2.78
CA MET A 1 4.30 31.54 -2.43
C MET A 1 4.69 30.83 -3.72
N VAL A 2 5.81 30.10 -3.76
CA VAL A 2 6.32 29.43 -4.96
C VAL A 2 6.13 27.93 -4.79
N ASN A 3 5.37 27.28 -5.69
CA ASN A 3 5.18 25.83 -5.66
C ASN A 3 6.18 25.16 -6.60
N SER A 4 7.08 24.34 -6.08
CA SER A 4 8.02 23.56 -6.88
C SER A 4 7.60 22.10 -6.93
N CYS A 5 7.82 21.46 -8.08
CA CYS A 5 7.57 20.04 -8.22
C CYS A 5 8.63 19.23 -7.45
N CYS A 6 8.19 18.27 -6.64
CA CYS A 6 9.07 17.40 -5.86
C CYS A 6 9.50 16.11 -6.59
N VAL A 7 9.04 15.91 -7.83
CA VAL A 7 9.44 14.76 -8.64
C VAL A 7 10.90 14.93 -9.05
N LYS A 8 11.65 13.83 -9.00
CA LYS A 8 13.05 13.81 -9.39
C LYS A 8 13.22 14.29 -10.84
N ASP A 9 14.21 15.14 -11.06
CA ASP A 9 14.55 15.74 -12.35
C ASP A 9 13.42 16.58 -12.99
N CYS A 10 12.42 17.01 -12.19
CA CYS A 10 11.37 17.93 -12.61
C CYS A 10 11.63 19.33 -12.06
N TYR A 11 11.94 20.28 -12.94
CA TYR A 11 12.24 21.67 -12.59
C TYR A 11 11.03 22.62 -12.75
N ASN A 12 9.82 22.06 -12.84
CA ASN A 12 8.59 22.83 -12.99
C ASN A 12 8.28 23.60 -11.69
N ILE A 13 8.11 24.92 -11.81
CA ILE A 13 7.88 25.82 -10.67
C ILE A 13 6.77 26.84 -11.00
N GLN A 14 5.81 27.00 -10.09
CA GLN A 14 4.80 28.06 -10.15
C GLN A 14 5.34 29.33 -9.51
N LYS A 15 5.50 30.38 -10.32
CA LYS A 15 5.91 31.72 -9.86
C LYS A 15 4.71 32.67 -9.87
N PRO A 16 4.53 33.50 -8.83
CA PRO A 16 3.50 34.53 -8.84
C PRO A 16 3.75 35.51 -10.00
N GLY A 17 2.70 35.88 -10.73
CA GLY A 17 2.76 36.84 -11.83
C GLY A 17 3.22 36.29 -13.19
N ARG A 18 3.40 34.97 -13.33
CA ARG A 18 3.51 34.31 -14.65
C ARG A 18 2.26 33.50 -14.91
N GLU A 19 1.76 33.59 -16.13
CA GLU A 19 0.76 32.65 -16.64
C GLU A 19 1.37 31.25 -16.62
N ASN A 20 0.67 30.31 -15.99
CA ASN A 20 1.21 28.99 -15.72
C ASN A 20 0.14 27.97 -16.07
N ASP A 21 0.33 27.26 -17.18
CA ASP A 21 -0.63 26.26 -17.69
C ASP A 21 -0.66 24.96 -16.85
N ARG A 22 0.15 24.90 -15.79
CA ARG A 22 0.32 23.71 -14.96
C ARG A 22 -0.35 23.86 -13.62
N ARG A 23 -1.09 22.81 -13.24
CA ARG A 23 -1.63 22.65 -11.89
C ARG A 23 -0.62 21.94 -10.99
N TYR A 24 -0.64 22.29 -9.72
CA TYR A 24 0.25 21.73 -8.70
C TYR A 24 -0.60 21.09 -7.62
N PHE A 25 -0.39 19.80 -7.38
CA PHE A 25 -1.15 18.98 -6.45
C PHE A 25 -0.29 18.64 -5.25
N GLN A 26 -0.78 18.95 -4.06
CA GLN A 26 -0.08 18.65 -2.82
C GLN A 26 -0.02 17.14 -2.59
N VAL A 27 1.08 16.66 -2.01
CA VAL A 27 1.17 15.25 -1.59
C VAL A 27 0.09 14.97 -0.52
N PRO A 28 -0.78 13.96 -0.70
CA PRO A 28 -1.93 13.73 0.18
C PRO A 28 -1.55 13.55 1.65
N ALA A 29 -2.26 14.24 2.54
CA ALA A 29 -2.21 14.00 3.99
C ALA A 29 -2.97 12.73 4.37
N VAL A 30 -2.61 12.13 5.52
CA VAL A 30 -3.46 11.11 6.16
C VAL A 30 -4.51 11.84 6.97
N VAL A 31 -5.78 11.51 6.75
CA VAL A 31 -6.90 12.15 7.46
C VAL A 31 -7.38 11.21 8.56
N CYS A 32 -7.33 11.69 9.80
CA CYS A 32 -7.86 11.00 10.97
C CYS A 32 -9.25 11.56 11.36
N GLY A 33 -10.04 10.79 12.12
CA GLY A 33 -11.30 11.28 12.72
C GLY A 33 -12.52 11.36 11.78
N LYS A 34 -12.39 11.02 10.49
CA LYS A 34 -13.50 10.99 9.51
C LYS A 34 -13.99 9.57 9.19
N GLY A 35 -13.79 8.65 10.13
CA GLY A 35 -14.10 7.22 9.98
C GLY A 35 -12.93 6.37 9.47
N GLU A 36 -13.00 5.08 9.77
CA GLU A 36 -11.94 4.10 9.52
C GLU A 36 -11.63 3.96 8.01
N GLU A 37 -12.66 3.89 7.17
CA GLU A 37 -12.49 3.72 5.73
C GLU A 37 -11.74 4.91 5.11
N THR A 38 -12.05 6.14 5.52
CA THR A 38 -11.36 7.35 5.07
C THR A 38 -9.90 7.36 5.51
N PHE A 39 -9.64 6.94 6.75
CA PHE A 39 -8.29 6.80 7.29
C PHE A 39 -7.47 5.79 6.47
N GLN A 40 -8.03 4.62 6.19
CA GLN A 40 -7.36 3.58 5.39
C GLN A 40 -7.07 4.05 3.97
N LEU A 41 -8.04 4.69 3.30
CA LEU A 41 -7.87 5.17 1.93
C LEU A 41 -6.84 6.29 1.82
N THR A 42 -6.87 7.27 2.72
CA THR A 42 -5.90 8.37 2.72
C THR A 42 -4.50 7.87 3.07
N SER A 43 -4.38 6.96 4.05
CA SER A 43 -3.13 6.27 4.41
C SER A 43 -2.54 5.51 3.22
N ARG A 44 -3.37 4.71 2.54
CA ARG A 44 -2.96 3.95 1.34
C ARG A 44 -2.51 4.89 0.23
N ARG A 45 -3.32 5.90 -0.08
CA ARG A 45 -3.02 6.86 -1.15
C ARG A 45 -1.70 7.59 -0.89
N ARG A 46 -1.47 8.05 0.33
CA ARG A 46 -0.20 8.70 0.71
C ARG A 46 0.98 7.76 0.56
N ARG A 47 0.87 6.51 1.02
CA ARG A 47 1.93 5.50 0.88
C ARG A 47 2.31 5.27 -0.57
N GLU A 48 1.31 5.12 -1.44
CA GLU A 48 1.49 4.93 -2.88
C GLU A 48 2.17 6.13 -3.56
N TRP A 49 1.78 7.36 -3.20
CA TRP A 49 2.43 8.57 -3.69
C TRP A 49 3.90 8.64 -3.26
N LEU A 50 4.19 8.41 -1.98
CA LEU A 50 5.56 8.46 -1.47
C LEU A 50 6.45 7.38 -2.10
N ALA A 51 5.91 6.18 -2.29
CA ALA A 51 6.59 5.08 -2.97
C ALA A 51 6.96 5.46 -4.41
N GLN A 52 6.02 6.07 -5.15
CA GLN A 52 6.28 6.45 -6.53
C GLN A 52 7.31 7.57 -6.67
N LEU A 53 7.23 8.56 -5.78
CA LEU A 53 8.16 9.68 -5.75
C LEU A 53 9.54 9.25 -5.21
N LYS A 54 9.68 8.00 -4.75
CA LYS A 54 10.85 7.44 -4.05
C LYS A 54 11.35 8.35 -2.93
N LEU A 55 10.43 9.04 -2.26
CA LEU A 55 10.74 9.94 -1.16
C LEU A 55 10.90 9.13 0.12
N LYS A 56 12.14 8.87 0.52
CA LYS A 56 12.46 8.20 1.79
C LYS A 56 12.52 9.21 2.96
N GLY A 57 12.08 8.79 4.15
CA GLY A 57 12.43 9.44 5.41
C GLY A 57 11.78 10.80 5.69
N LEU A 58 10.53 11.01 5.29
CA LEU A 58 9.85 12.29 5.49
C LEU A 58 9.06 12.34 6.79
N THR A 59 9.30 13.38 7.58
CA THR A 59 8.36 13.81 8.61
C THR A 59 7.09 14.37 7.95
N PHE A 60 5.96 14.34 8.66
CA PHE A 60 4.68 14.87 8.19
C PHE A 60 4.83 16.32 7.67
N GLU A 61 5.46 17.18 8.48
CA GLU A 61 5.76 18.59 8.19
C GLU A 61 6.50 18.80 6.85
N SER A 62 7.46 17.91 6.58
CA SER A 62 8.29 18.00 5.38
C SER A 62 7.53 17.59 4.13
N THR A 63 6.44 16.83 4.26
CA THR A 63 5.63 16.33 3.15
C THR A 63 4.52 17.30 2.76
N SER A 64 3.94 18.01 3.73
CA SER A 64 2.86 18.99 3.49
C SER A 64 3.28 20.18 2.62
N ARG A 65 4.59 20.44 2.47
CA ARG A 65 5.12 21.48 1.58
C ARG A 65 5.56 20.97 0.20
N ARG A 66 5.18 19.74 -0.17
CA ARG A 66 5.58 19.13 -1.45
C ARG A 66 4.43 19.09 -2.43
N PHE A 67 4.73 19.46 -3.66
CA PHE A 67 3.77 19.49 -4.76
C PHE A 67 4.23 18.66 -5.95
N VAL A 68 3.29 18.12 -6.69
CA VAL A 68 3.51 17.40 -7.96
C VAL A 68 2.77 18.16 -9.05
N CYS A 69 3.42 18.48 -10.17
CA CYS A 69 2.74 19.16 -11.28
C CYS A 69 1.86 18.21 -12.10
N SER A 70 0.95 18.77 -12.87
CA SER A 70 0.00 18.05 -13.74
C SER A 70 0.65 17.06 -14.71
N ASP A 71 1.88 17.32 -15.16
CA ASP A 71 2.60 16.51 -16.16
C ASP A 71 2.87 15.06 -15.72
N HIS A 72 2.72 14.76 -14.41
CA HIS A 72 2.92 13.43 -13.84
C HIS A 72 1.66 12.57 -13.76
N PHE A 73 0.52 13.10 -14.22
CA PHE A 73 -0.77 12.41 -14.30
C PHE A 73 -1.22 12.31 -15.75
N VAL A 74 -1.83 11.19 -16.13
CA VAL A 74 -2.32 10.94 -17.49
C VAL A 74 -3.36 11.97 -17.91
N SER A 75 -4.30 12.32 -17.01
CA SER A 75 -5.32 13.34 -17.27
C SER A 75 -4.92 14.74 -16.78
N GLY A 76 -3.67 14.94 -16.34
CA GLY A 76 -3.23 16.19 -15.73
C GLY A 76 -3.82 16.48 -14.34
N VAL A 77 -4.63 15.58 -13.77
CA VAL A 77 -5.29 15.70 -12.47
C VAL A 77 -5.28 14.36 -11.75
N PRO A 78 -5.05 14.32 -10.43
CA PRO A 78 -5.20 13.11 -9.64
C PRO A 78 -6.67 12.66 -9.55
N ALA A 79 -6.91 11.35 -9.54
CA ALA A 79 -8.25 10.78 -9.42
C ALA A 79 -8.88 11.00 -8.01
N TYR A 80 -10.19 10.78 -7.89
CA TYR A 80 -10.94 11.03 -6.66
C TYR A 80 -10.74 9.93 -5.60
N LEU A 81 -10.59 10.23 -4.30
CA LEU A 81 -10.20 9.30 -3.21
C LEU A 81 -10.93 7.94 -3.08
N ARG A 82 -12.04 7.68 -3.78
CA ARG A 82 -12.68 6.35 -3.81
C ARG A 82 -12.35 5.50 -5.06
N ASP A 83 -11.88 6.11 -6.14
CA ASP A 83 -11.50 5.44 -7.40
C ASP A 83 -10.11 4.78 -7.34
N VAL A 84 -9.87 3.90 -6.38
CA VAL A 84 -8.52 3.38 -6.05
C VAL A 84 -7.79 2.76 -7.25
N ASN A 85 -8.55 2.24 -8.23
CA ASN A 85 -8.03 1.59 -9.42
C ASN A 85 -7.79 2.54 -10.60
N ALA A 86 -8.09 3.84 -10.45
CA ALA A 86 -7.89 4.81 -11.49
C ALA A 86 -6.39 4.99 -11.80
N PRO A 87 -6.01 5.15 -13.08
CA PRO A 87 -4.60 5.30 -13.49
C PRO A 87 -3.95 6.55 -12.89
N ASN A 88 -4.75 7.57 -12.56
CA ASN A 88 -4.32 8.84 -11.96
C ASN A 88 -4.45 8.86 -10.44
N TRP A 89 -4.65 7.72 -9.77
CA TRP A 89 -4.71 7.69 -8.30
C TRP A 89 -3.47 8.25 -7.62
N LYS A 90 -2.34 7.95 -8.26
CA LYS A 90 -0.99 8.37 -7.93
C LYS A 90 -0.31 8.91 -9.18
N PRO A 91 0.72 9.75 -9.03
CA PRO A 91 1.58 10.13 -10.15
C PRO A 91 2.17 8.87 -10.76
N THR A 92 2.33 8.82 -12.07
CA THR A 92 2.87 7.63 -12.74
C THR A 92 3.73 7.96 -13.94
N LEU A 93 3.60 9.17 -14.51
CA LEU A 93 4.37 9.62 -15.65
C LEU A 93 5.61 10.43 -15.24
N LYS A 94 6.67 10.33 -16.05
CA LYS A 94 7.87 11.19 -15.99
C LYS A 94 8.49 11.31 -14.59
N LEU A 95 8.69 10.17 -13.92
CA LEU A 95 9.10 10.19 -12.52
C LEU A 95 10.60 10.37 -12.30
N GLY A 96 11.45 10.35 -13.35
CA GLY A 96 12.90 10.52 -13.22
C GLY A 96 13.66 9.25 -12.77
N HIS A 97 13.05 8.08 -12.95
CA HIS A 97 13.63 6.78 -12.58
C HIS A 97 13.46 5.80 -13.75
N SER A 98 14.44 4.92 -13.97
CA SER A 98 14.48 3.95 -15.07
C SER A 98 13.33 2.94 -15.08
N ASP A 99 12.64 2.77 -13.95
CA ASP A 99 11.58 1.78 -13.78
C ASP A 99 10.21 2.44 -14.01
N SER A 100 9.94 2.84 -15.25
CA SER A 100 8.61 3.36 -15.61
C SER A 100 7.61 2.21 -15.74
N VAL A 101 6.94 1.86 -14.64
CA VAL A 101 5.73 1.04 -14.71
C VAL A 101 4.63 1.92 -15.29
N THR A 102 4.28 1.70 -16.57
CA THR A 102 3.15 2.37 -17.21
C THR A 102 1.85 1.93 -16.53
N PRO A 103 0.96 2.86 -16.15
CA PRO A 103 -0.35 2.50 -15.62
C PRO A 103 -1.14 1.71 -16.65
N ASN A 104 -1.74 0.59 -16.24
CA ASN A 104 -2.61 -0.18 -17.12
C ASN A 104 -4.01 0.47 -17.18
N SER A 105 -4.17 1.46 -18.07
CA SER A 105 -5.44 2.14 -18.37
C SER A 105 -6.54 1.14 -18.76
N ASP A 106 -6.19 0.11 -19.53
CA ASP A 106 -7.13 -0.87 -20.08
C ASP A 106 -7.82 -1.68 -18.99
N ARG A 107 -7.14 -1.95 -17.88
CA ARG A 107 -7.75 -2.62 -16.72
C ARG A 107 -8.82 -1.72 -16.07
N TYR A 108 -8.54 -0.42 -15.95
CA TYR A 108 -9.49 0.52 -15.37
C TYR A 108 -10.71 0.72 -16.29
N GLU A 109 -10.50 0.88 -17.59
CA GLU A 109 -11.58 0.99 -18.57
C GLU A 109 -12.50 -0.24 -18.58
N ARG A 110 -11.92 -1.45 -18.49
CA ARG A 110 -12.71 -2.69 -18.36
C ARG A 110 -13.55 -2.72 -17.07
N LEU A 111 -13.02 -2.23 -15.95
CA LEU A 111 -13.79 -2.14 -14.69
C LEU A 111 -14.94 -1.13 -14.83
N ARG A 112 -14.67 0.02 -15.44
CA ARG A 112 -15.70 1.05 -15.70
C ARG A 112 -16.80 0.55 -16.64
N GLY A 113 -16.42 -0.22 -17.67
CA GLY A 113 -17.35 -0.89 -18.58
C GLY A 113 -18.27 -1.87 -17.87
N ARG A 114 -17.76 -2.64 -16.88
CA ARG A 114 -18.60 -3.53 -16.06
C ARG A 114 -19.58 -2.80 -15.16
N GLN A 115 -19.18 -1.65 -14.61
CA GLN A 115 -20.04 -0.85 -13.73
C GLN A 115 -21.15 -0.14 -14.52
N SER A 116 -20.86 0.31 -15.74
CA SER A 116 -21.86 0.93 -16.62
C SER A 116 -22.85 -0.07 -17.22
N ALA A 117 -22.44 -1.32 -17.48
CA ALA A 117 -23.33 -2.37 -17.96
C ALA A 117 -24.25 -2.99 -16.89
N GLY A 118 -24.02 -2.71 -15.60
CA GLY A 118 -24.79 -3.28 -14.48
C GLY A 118 -25.92 -2.39 -13.95
N ASN A 119 -26.17 -1.22 -14.56
CA ASN A 119 -27.03 -0.18 -13.98
C ASN A 119 -28.44 -0.06 -14.56
N ASP A 120 -28.91 -1.05 -15.33
CA ASP A 120 -30.25 -1.02 -15.96
C ASP A 120 -31.41 -1.49 -15.05
N TYR A 121 -31.16 -1.77 -13.77
CA TYR A 121 -32.25 -2.13 -12.84
C TYR A 121 -32.02 -1.56 -11.43
N SER A 122 -32.57 -0.35 -11.22
CA SER A 122 -32.90 0.33 -9.95
C SER A 122 -32.23 1.71 -9.74
N THR A 123 -32.59 2.69 -10.58
CA THR A 123 -32.52 4.12 -10.23
C THR A 123 -33.95 4.62 -10.00
N SER A 124 -34.37 4.55 -8.73
CA SER A 124 -35.52 5.29 -8.21
C SER A 124 -35.40 5.29 -6.69
N GLN A 125 -34.53 6.16 -6.19
CA GLN A 125 -34.64 6.94 -4.95
C GLN A 125 -33.26 7.50 -4.60
N PHE A 126 -33.26 8.72 -4.09
CA PHE A 126 -32.10 9.59 -3.77
C PHE A 126 -31.57 10.42 -4.94
N GLY A 127 -32.35 11.44 -5.27
CA GLY A 127 -31.98 12.85 -5.09
C GLY A 127 -30.67 13.32 -5.72
N GLU A 128 -30.83 14.25 -6.67
CA GLU A 128 -29.82 15.17 -7.19
C GLU A 128 -28.75 15.51 -6.15
N SER A 129 -27.50 15.13 -6.42
CA SER A 129 -26.36 15.77 -5.80
C SER A 129 -25.65 16.60 -6.86
N GLU A 130 -25.74 17.90 -6.63
CA GLU A 130 -24.97 18.99 -7.23
C GLU A 130 -23.52 18.60 -7.54
N GLU A 131 -23.08 19.06 -8.71
CA GLU A 131 -21.72 19.06 -9.19
C GLU A 131 -20.82 19.92 -8.27
N VAL A 132 -20.33 19.35 -7.16
CA VAL A 132 -19.35 20.04 -6.31
C VAL A 132 -17.94 19.73 -6.78
N LEU A 133 -17.45 20.57 -7.69
CA LEU A 133 -16.04 20.73 -7.99
C LEU A 133 -15.32 21.17 -6.70
N MET A 134 -14.54 20.28 -6.07
CA MET A 134 -13.69 20.68 -4.94
C MET A 134 -12.59 21.62 -5.41
N GLN A 135 -12.88 22.92 -5.34
CA GLN A 135 -11.89 23.98 -5.33
C GLN A 135 -11.12 23.91 -4.01
N HIS A 136 -9.79 23.78 -4.14
CA HIS A 136 -8.86 23.99 -3.05
C HIS A 136 -8.80 25.48 -2.73
N ASP A 137 -9.14 25.86 -1.49
CA ASP A 137 -8.39 26.90 -0.79
C ASP A 137 -8.51 26.73 0.73
N GLY A 138 -7.44 27.11 1.44
CA GLY A 138 -7.50 27.44 2.87
C GLY A 138 -7.38 26.32 3.90
N GLY A 139 -6.15 26.03 4.31
CA GLY A 139 -5.74 25.79 5.71
C GLY A 139 -6.66 24.98 6.64
N ALA A 140 -6.35 23.70 6.80
CA ALA A 140 -6.42 23.04 8.11
C ALA A 140 -5.29 22.01 8.17
N GLU A 141 -4.20 22.42 8.82
CA GLU A 141 -3.14 21.52 9.22
C GLU A 141 -3.70 20.51 10.22
N SER A 142 -4.08 19.33 9.75
CA SER A 142 -4.14 18.15 10.61
C SER A 142 -2.83 17.39 10.46
N SER A 143 -1.82 17.96 11.10
CA SER A 143 -0.62 17.23 11.49
C SER A 143 -1.03 16.25 12.59
N CYS A 144 -0.57 15.00 12.47
CA CYS A 144 -0.63 14.07 13.59
C CYS A 144 0.40 14.48 14.65
N ASN A 145 0.20 15.64 15.27
CA ASN A 145 0.49 15.79 16.69
C ASN A 145 -0.81 15.43 17.40
N ALA A 146 -0.88 14.20 17.90
CA ALA A 146 -1.94 13.78 18.80
C ALA A 146 -1.78 14.53 20.14
N GLY A 147 -2.20 15.79 20.16
CA GLY A 147 -2.80 16.41 21.33
C GLY A 147 -4.31 16.26 21.21
N SER A 148 -4.79 15.03 21.06
CA SER A 148 -6.22 14.77 21.09
C SER A 148 -6.63 14.83 22.56
N SER A 149 -7.31 15.90 22.97
CA SER A 149 -8.05 15.92 24.23
C SER A 149 -9.26 15.00 24.10
N LEU A 150 -9.01 13.70 24.05
CA LEU A 150 -10.05 12.70 24.26
C LEU A 150 -10.47 12.77 25.73
N SER A 151 -11.74 12.51 26.01
CA SER A 151 -12.15 12.30 27.40
C SER A 151 -11.30 11.18 27.99
N ALA A 152 -10.90 11.29 29.26
CA ALA A 152 -10.09 10.28 29.94
C ALA A 152 -10.67 8.86 29.79
N GLU A 153 -11.99 8.76 29.63
CA GLU A 153 -12.70 7.49 29.39
C GLU A 153 -12.52 6.96 27.96
N GLU A 154 -12.51 7.82 26.94
CA GLU A 154 -12.27 7.41 25.56
C GLU A 154 -10.84 6.93 25.36
N GLU A 155 -9.87 7.60 26.00
CA GLU A 155 -8.47 7.13 26.01
C GLU A 155 -8.32 5.77 26.68
N ARG A 156 -9.08 5.54 27.75
CA ARG A 156 -9.07 4.27 28.49
C ARG A 156 -9.68 3.15 27.65
N MET A 157 -10.85 3.38 27.06
CA MET A 157 -11.50 2.43 26.15
C MET A 157 -10.61 2.07 24.96
N MET A 158 -9.93 3.07 24.39
CA MET A 158 -8.99 2.84 23.30
C MET A 158 -7.77 2.03 23.74
N ARG A 159 -7.18 2.35 24.90
CA ARG A 159 -6.06 1.60 25.48
C ARG A 159 -6.45 0.15 25.79
N ASP A 160 -7.65 -0.06 26.32
CA ASP A 160 -8.16 -1.40 26.65
C ASP A 160 -8.35 -2.24 25.38
N GLU A 161 -8.89 -1.65 24.30
CA GLU A 161 -9.02 -2.31 23.01
C GLU A 161 -7.64 -2.61 22.38
N LEU A 162 -6.69 -1.67 22.48
CA LEU A 162 -5.33 -1.86 21.99
C LEU A 162 -4.63 -3.00 22.73
N ASN A 163 -4.83 -3.08 24.05
CA ASN A 163 -4.33 -4.18 24.87
C ASN A 163 -4.97 -5.51 24.47
N ARG A 164 -6.30 -5.56 24.29
CA ARG A 164 -7.02 -6.76 23.86
C ARG A 164 -6.51 -7.28 22.52
N LEU A 165 -6.43 -6.40 21.52
CA LEU A 165 -5.94 -6.74 20.19
C LEU A 165 -4.48 -7.18 20.22
N THR A 166 -3.66 -6.59 21.09
CA THR A 166 -2.26 -7.00 21.27
C THR A 166 -2.17 -8.41 21.83
N VAL A 167 -2.97 -8.75 22.85
CA VAL A 167 -3.04 -10.09 23.43
C VAL A 167 -3.50 -11.11 22.38
N GLU A 168 -4.58 -10.82 21.66
CA GLU A 168 -5.07 -11.70 20.59
C GLU A 168 -4.03 -11.89 19.49
N ASN A 169 -3.30 -10.84 19.10
CA ASN A 169 -2.25 -10.94 18.10
C ASN A 169 -1.10 -11.84 18.55
N LEU A 170 -0.74 -11.80 19.83
CA LEU A 170 0.25 -12.70 20.42
C LEU A 170 -0.24 -14.14 20.40
N GLU A 171 -1.48 -14.40 20.84
CA GLU A 171 -2.07 -15.74 20.81
C GLU A 171 -2.19 -16.30 19.39
N LEU A 172 -2.61 -15.48 18.44
CA LEU A 172 -2.72 -15.89 17.04
C LEU A 172 -1.36 -16.19 16.43
N LYS A 173 -0.33 -15.40 16.75
CA LYS A 173 1.05 -15.67 16.33
C LYS A 173 1.57 -16.97 16.93
N GLU A 174 1.27 -17.25 18.20
CA GLU A 174 1.61 -18.52 18.85
C GLU A 174 0.90 -19.70 18.19
N LYS A 175 -0.42 -19.58 17.95
CA LYS A 175 -1.19 -20.59 17.20
C LYS A 175 -0.67 -20.81 15.79
N LEU A 176 -0.17 -19.77 15.13
CA LEU A 176 0.40 -19.87 13.78
C LEU A 176 1.76 -20.57 13.82
N ALA A 177 2.62 -20.26 14.81
CA ALA A 177 3.87 -20.96 15.04
C ALA A 177 3.65 -22.46 15.35
N GLN A 178 2.60 -22.79 16.12
CA GLN A 178 2.22 -24.18 16.38
C GLN A 178 1.68 -24.91 15.14
N LYS A 179 1.16 -24.19 14.15
CA LYS A 179 0.55 -24.74 12.93
C LYS A 179 1.55 -24.91 11.79
N GLU A 180 2.84 -24.69 12.01
CA GLU A 180 3.86 -25.04 11.01
C GLU A 180 3.83 -26.54 10.74
N MET A 181 3.56 -26.91 9.49
CA MET A 181 3.57 -28.29 9.04
C MET A 181 5.01 -28.79 8.98
N THR A 182 5.44 -29.48 10.03
CA THR A 182 6.78 -30.08 10.11
C THR A 182 6.79 -31.47 9.49
N LEU A 183 7.97 -31.98 9.11
CA LEU A 183 8.12 -33.36 8.63
C LEU A 183 7.49 -34.36 9.61
N GLU A 184 7.73 -34.18 10.91
CA GLU A 184 7.21 -35.06 11.96
C GLU A 184 5.67 -35.03 12.06
N SER A 185 5.01 -33.95 11.65
CA SER A 185 3.53 -33.88 11.64
C SER A 185 2.88 -34.87 10.66
N LEU A 186 3.66 -35.43 9.73
CA LEU A 186 3.22 -36.41 8.74
C LEU A 186 3.56 -37.86 9.13
N LYS A 187 4.20 -38.08 10.29
CA LYS A 187 4.73 -39.40 10.68
C LYS A 187 3.66 -40.43 11.03
N ASP A 188 2.52 -39.99 11.52
CA ASP A 188 1.52 -40.87 12.15
C ASP A 188 0.56 -41.53 11.15
N SER A 189 0.59 -41.15 9.85
CA SER A 189 -0.31 -41.72 8.85
C SER A 189 0.27 -41.68 7.43
N ASP A 190 0.46 -42.86 6.83
CA ASP A 190 0.89 -43.00 5.44
C ASP A 190 -0.14 -42.47 4.44
N ASP A 191 -1.43 -42.49 4.77
CA ASP A 191 -2.49 -41.88 3.94
C ASP A 191 -2.34 -40.36 3.91
N THR A 192 -1.98 -39.75 5.04
CA THR A 192 -1.71 -38.32 5.14
C THR A 192 -0.45 -37.95 4.34
N VAL A 193 0.60 -38.75 4.41
CA VAL A 193 1.82 -38.59 3.58
C VAL A 193 1.46 -38.66 2.10
N ARG A 194 0.67 -39.66 1.69
CA ARG A 194 0.24 -39.83 0.30
C ARG A 194 -0.61 -38.67 -0.18
N TYR A 195 -1.53 -38.16 0.65
CA TYR A 195 -2.37 -37.03 0.32
C TYR A 195 -1.57 -35.74 0.08
N PHE A 196 -0.62 -35.42 0.97
CA PHE A 196 0.13 -34.16 0.88
C PHE A 196 1.34 -34.20 -0.06
N THR A 197 1.96 -35.36 -0.25
CA THR A 197 3.25 -35.47 -0.98
C THR A 197 3.19 -36.39 -2.20
N GLY A 198 2.13 -37.20 -2.33
CA GLY A 198 2.03 -38.25 -3.35
C GLY A 198 2.93 -39.47 -3.10
N LEU A 199 3.75 -39.47 -2.05
CA LEU A 199 4.63 -40.58 -1.69
C LEU A 199 3.87 -41.70 -0.99
N THR A 200 4.42 -42.91 -1.03
CA THR A 200 3.71 -44.11 -0.56
C THR A 200 3.64 -44.25 0.95
N ASN A 201 4.62 -43.72 1.69
CA ASN A 201 4.70 -43.82 3.15
C ASN A 201 5.72 -42.83 3.74
N TYR A 202 5.65 -42.65 5.07
CA TYR A 202 6.52 -41.72 5.80
C TYR A 202 8.01 -42.04 5.64
N LEU A 203 8.39 -43.32 5.61
CA LEU A 203 9.79 -43.71 5.49
C LEU A 203 10.42 -43.22 4.19
N THR A 204 9.66 -43.28 3.09
CA THR A 204 10.10 -42.78 1.78
C THR A 204 10.27 -41.25 1.81
N LEU A 205 9.30 -40.56 2.41
CA LEU A 205 9.35 -39.10 2.59
C LEU A 205 10.54 -38.68 3.45
N ALA A 206 10.77 -39.33 4.59
CA ALA A 206 11.87 -39.01 5.51
C ALA A 206 13.25 -39.28 4.89
N ALA A 207 13.40 -40.39 4.15
CA ALA A 207 14.62 -40.70 3.44
C ALA A 207 14.92 -39.67 2.34
N LEU A 208 13.91 -39.29 1.55
CA LEU A 208 14.03 -38.28 0.51
C LEU A 208 14.35 -36.90 1.11
N PHE A 209 13.66 -36.52 2.19
CA PHE A 209 13.93 -35.27 2.90
C PHE A 209 15.38 -35.24 3.42
N LYS A 210 15.86 -36.31 4.06
CA LYS A 210 17.24 -36.41 4.54
C LYS A 210 18.27 -36.32 3.40
N PHE A 211 17.98 -36.96 2.27
CA PHE A 211 18.86 -36.91 1.09
C PHE A 211 18.92 -35.49 0.51
N VAL A 212 17.77 -34.87 0.26
CA VAL A 212 17.65 -33.56 -0.37
C VAL A 212 18.12 -32.42 0.53
N VAL A 213 17.86 -32.47 1.84
CA VAL A 213 18.33 -31.46 2.80
C VAL A 213 19.85 -31.39 2.81
N ASN A 214 20.54 -32.53 2.77
CA ASN A 214 22.00 -32.52 2.67
C ASN A 214 22.45 -31.77 1.40
N ASP A 215 21.82 -32.01 0.26
CA ASP A 215 22.21 -31.38 -1.00
C ASP A 215 21.84 -29.89 -1.09
N ILE A 216 20.71 -29.46 -0.52
CA ILE A 216 20.29 -28.05 -0.53
C ILE A 216 21.16 -27.19 0.39
N PHE A 217 21.54 -27.69 1.57
CA PHE A 217 22.33 -26.92 2.55
C PHE A 217 23.86 -27.04 2.37
N HIS A 218 24.35 -27.98 1.56
CA HIS A 218 25.77 -27.99 1.15
C HIS A 218 26.13 -26.87 0.17
N VAL A 219 25.16 -26.31 -0.58
CA VAL A 219 25.40 -25.20 -1.52
C VAL A 219 25.68 -23.88 -0.80
N THR A 220 25.12 -23.65 0.40
CA THR A 220 25.30 -22.37 1.11
C THR A 220 26.66 -22.23 1.81
N ASN A 221 27.40 -23.32 2.04
CA ASN A 221 28.72 -23.28 2.69
C ASN A 221 29.90 -23.42 1.72
N ALA A 222 29.66 -23.76 0.45
CA ALA A 222 30.73 -23.91 -0.54
C ALA A 222 31.12 -22.58 -1.21
N GLU A 223 30.22 -21.58 -1.27
CA GLU A 223 30.52 -20.29 -1.91
C GLU A 223 31.38 -19.36 -1.03
N HIS A 224 31.56 -19.66 0.26
CA HIS A 224 32.33 -18.81 1.17
C HIS A 224 33.83 -19.17 1.29
N CYS A 225 34.32 -20.20 0.58
CA CYS A 225 35.70 -20.70 0.73
C CYS A 225 36.60 -20.50 -0.52
N LEU A 226 36.09 -19.92 -1.61
CA LEU A 226 36.88 -19.72 -2.84
C LEU A 226 37.48 -18.32 -3.05
N HIS A 227 37.37 -17.40 -2.07
CA HIS A 227 37.97 -16.06 -2.16
C HIS A 227 39.14 -15.79 -1.19
N SER A 228 39.75 -16.82 -0.60
CA SER A 228 40.88 -16.65 0.34
C SER A 228 42.23 -17.19 -0.15
N LYS A 229 42.34 -17.63 -1.41
CA LYS A 229 43.65 -17.96 -2.00
C LYS A 229 43.69 -17.58 -3.46
N LEU A 230 44.05 -16.31 -3.71
CA LEU A 230 45.09 -15.86 -4.64
C LEU A 230 45.25 -14.34 -4.46
#